data_AF-D7A9E8-F1
#
_entry.id   AF-D7A9E8-F1
#
_cell.length_a   1.000
_cell.length_b   1.000
_cell.length_c   1.000
_cell.angle_alpha   90.00
_cell.angle_beta   90.00
_cell.angle_gamma   90.00
#
_symmetry.space_group_name_H-M   'P 1'
#
loop_
_entity.id
_entity.type
_entity.pdbx_description
1 polymer ?
#
loop_
_entity_poly.entity_id
_entity_poly.type
_entity_poly.pdbx_seq_one_letter_code
_entity_poly.pdbx_strand_id
1 'polypeptide(L)'
;MVNRMIIGSTERKFDNSRADILRFESRDPAFPLVVTYLTALFGFVGLLELYNPDEKGARPWAVTDVATFDGNLCNSRIIWSPHHVVEPMICNAWPRFVEFEVFKADPIPTGRKLMLGVLEKYLFNLGQSLITNFVEEYKHHLDSKYGKRSNWPPTWNFARAIRNAMAHGGQIRIDDGAVVNWHNASYSKADNGKLITDDVWPGDLLFLVKEMEREIAEIVPK
;
A
#
# COMPACT_ATOMS: atom_id res chain seq x y z
N MET A 1 -5.25 -0.14 -23.27
CA MET A 1 -5.27 -0.25 -21.80
C MET A 1 -6.40 0.62 -21.31
N VAL A 2 -7.36 0.07 -20.57
CA VAL A 2 -8.47 0.84 -19.98
C VAL A 2 -8.23 0.91 -18.49
N ASN A 3 -8.15 2.13 -17.96
CA ASN A 3 -8.01 2.32 -16.52
C ASN A 3 -9.39 2.29 -15.89
N ARG A 4 -9.71 1.22 -15.16
CA ARG A 4 -11.02 1.01 -14.55
C ARG A 4 -11.09 1.48 -13.10
N MET A 5 -9.95 1.72 -12.46
CA MET A 5 -9.88 2.26 -11.10
C MET A 5 -8.64 3.14 -10.92
N ILE A 6 -8.83 4.36 -10.41
CA ILE A 6 -7.74 5.25 -10.02
C ILE A 6 -7.88 5.58 -8.54
N ILE A 7 -6.90 5.19 -7.73
CA ILE A 7 -6.75 5.60 -6.33
C ILE A 7 -5.52 6.50 -6.25
N GLY A 8 -5.74 7.80 -6.44
CA GLY A 8 -4.68 8.77 -6.59
C GLY A 8 -5.16 10.06 -7.23
N SER A 9 -4.23 10.80 -7.83
CA SER A 9 -4.52 12.04 -8.55
C SER A 9 -4.70 11.77 -10.05
N THR A 10 -5.86 12.10 -10.60
CA THR A 10 -6.12 11.97 -12.04
C THR A 10 -5.31 12.96 -12.88
N GLU A 11 -4.82 14.04 -12.27
CA GLU A 11 -4.05 15.11 -12.93
C GLU A 11 -2.53 14.86 -12.90
N ARG A 12 -2.08 13.86 -12.15
CA ARG A 12 -0.65 13.62 -11.93
C ARG A 12 0.01 13.12 -13.20
N LYS A 13 1.04 13.84 -13.65
CA LYS A 13 1.91 13.42 -14.74
C LYS A 13 2.91 12.38 -14.24
N PHE A 14 3.22 11.43 -15.10
CA PHE A 14 4.20 10.38 -14.83
C PHE A 14 4.94 10.04 -16.12
N ASP A 15 6.19 9.65 -15.98
CA ASP A 15 7.04 9.24 -17.09
C ASP A 15 6.68 7.81 -17.48
N ASN A 16 6.12 7.64 -18.68
CA ASN A 16 5.73 6.34 -19.23
C ASN A 16 6.81 5.71 -20.15
N SER A 17 8.00 6.30 -20.22
CA SER A 17 9.08 5.81 -21.09
C SER A 17 9.73 4.53 -20.55
N ARG A 18 9.76 4.35 -19.24
CA ARG A 18 10.31 3.16 -18.57
C ARG A 18 9.54 2.85 -17.29
N ALA A 19 9.11 1.60 -17.18
CA ALA A 19 8.57 1.06 -15.95
C ALA A 19 9.63 0.24 -15.20
N ASP A 20 9.74 0.46 -13.89
CA ASP A 20 10.31 -0.53 -12.97
C ASP A 20 9.23 -1.55 -12.58
N ILE A 21 9.63 -2.64 -11.92
CA ILE A 21 8.71 -3.70 -11.51
C ILE A 21 8.71 -3.85 -10.00
N LEU A 22 7.53 -3.73 -9.39
CA LEU A 22 7.26 -4.12 -8.00
C LEU A 22 6.53 -5.46 -8.03
N ARG A 23 7.15 -6.52 -7.49
CA ARG A 23 6.63 -7.88 -7.56
C ARG A 23 6.62 -8.55 -6.19
N PHE A 24 5.56 -9.30 -5.91
CA PHE A 24 5.42 -10.20 -4.76
C PHE A 24 5.22 -11.62 -5.27
N GLU A 25 6.10 -12.54 -4.92
CA GLU A 25 6.02 -13.95 -5.31
C GLU A 25 5.31 -14.78 -4.23
N SER A 26 4.74 -15.94 -4.57
CA SER A 26 4.01 -16.76 -3.60
C SER A 26 4.83 -17.26 -2.39
N ARG A 27 6.17 -17.17 -2.47
CA ARG A 27 7.10 -17.49 -1.38
C ARG A 27 7.44 -16.28 -0.50
N ASP A 28 7.10 -15.08 -0.97
CA ASP A 28 7.41 -13.83 -0.29
C ASP A 28 6.49 -13.69 0.94
N PRO A 29 7.01 -13.36 2.12
CA PRO A 29 6.17 -13.31 3.32
C PRO A 29 5.00 -12.32 3.26
N ALA A 30 5.14 -11.21 2.53
CA ALA A 30 4.06 -10.25 2.39
C ALA A 30 2.98 -10.70 1.41
N PHE A 31 3.24 -11.71 0.57
CA PHE A 31 2.38 -12.09 -0.54
C PHE A 31 0.93 -12.40 -0.14
N PRO A 32 0.65 -13.22 0.90
CA PRO A 32 -0.73 -13.52 1.27
C PRO A 32 -1.51 -12.26 1.68
N LEU A 33 -0.86 -11.33 2.39
CA LEU A 33 -1.47 -10.08 2.83
C LEU A 33 -1.74 -9.14 1.65
N VAL A 34 -0.79 -9.00 0.73
CA VAL A 34 -0.93 -8.17 -0.47
C VAL A 34 -2.05 -8.69 -1.37
N VAL A 35 -2.08 -9.99 -1.66
CA VAL A 35 -3.15 -10.58 -2.48
C VAL A 35 -4.51 -10.45 -1.78
N THR A 36 -4.59 -10.66 -0.47
CA THR A 36 -5.85 -10.47 0.30
C THR A 36 -6.33 -9.02 0.21
N TYR A 37 -5.42 -8.05 0.41
CA TYR A 37 -5.71 -6.62 0.28
C TYR A 37 -6.27 -6.26 -1.11
N LEU A 38 -5.60 -6.72 -2.17
CA LEU A 38 -6.00 -6.45 -3.56
C LEU A 38 -7.32 -7.13 -3.93
N THR A 39 -7.55 -8.35 -3.43
CA THR A 39 -8.79 -9.10 -3.69
C THR A 39 -9.99 -8.46 -3.01
N ALA A 40 -9.82 -8.03 -1.76
CA ALA A 40 -10.86 -7.29 -1.05
C ALA A 40 -11.22 -6.01 -1.81
N LEU A 41 -10.20 -5.25 -2.21
CA LEU A 41 -10.39 -4.04 -2.99
C LEU A 41 -11.09 -4.30 -4.33
N PHE A 42 -10.66 -5.33 -5.07
CA PHE A 42 -11.26 -5.70 -6.33
C PHE A 42 -12.73 -6.13 -6.17
N GLY A 43 -13.05 -6.90 -5.13
CA GLY A 43 -14.43 -7.29 -4.82
C GLY A 43 -15.34 -6.08 -4.60
N PHE A 44 -14.82 -5.03 -3.94
CA PHE A 44 -15.53 -3.77 -3.78
C PHE A 44 -15.71 -3.01 -5.10
N VAL A 45 -14.68 -2.96 -5.95
CA VAL A 45 -14.80 -2.32 -7.28
C VAL A 45 -15.81 -3.05 -8.15
N GLY A 46 -15.79 -4.38 -8.16
CA GLY A 46 -16.78 -5.18 -8.88
C GLY A 46 -18.21 -4.91 -8.41
N LEU A 47 -18.40 -4.65 -7.12
CA LEU A 47 -19.69 -4.19 -6.59
C LEU A 47 -20.10 -2.83 -7.16
N LEU A 48 -19.19 -1.86 -7.20
CA LEU A 48 -19.50 -0.54 -7.78
C LEU A 48 -19.87 -0.63 -9.27
N GLU A 49 -19.14 -1.43 -10.04
CA GLU A 49 -19.42 -1.66 -11.46
C GLU A 49 -20.79 -2.31 -11.68
N LEU A 50 -21.20 -3.21 -10.79
CA LEU A 50 -22.52 -3.86 -10.86
C LEU A 50 -23.67 -2.85 -10.71
N TYR A 51 -23.48 -1.82 -9.91
CA TYR A 51 -24.48 -0.78 -9.64
C TYR A 51 -24.31 0.48 -10.50
N ASN A 52 -23.38 0.49 -11.46
CA ASN A 52 -23.20 1.62 -12.37
C ASN A 52 -24.31 1.61 -13.45
N PRO A 53 -25.26 2.55 -13.43
CA PRO A 53 -26.41 2.56 -14.34
C PRO A 53 -26.03 2.84 -15.79
N ASP A 54 -24.86 3.43 -16.04
CA ASP A 54 -24.40 3.82 -17.37
C ASP A 54 -23.66 2.69 -18.11
N GLU A 55 -23.29 1.62 -17.41
CA GLU A 55 -22.68 0.44 -18.01
C GLU A 55 -23.72 -0.66 -18.26
N LYS A 56 -23.47 -1.51 -19.27
CA LYS A 56 -24.30 -2.70 -19.57
C LYS A 56 -24.13 -3.83 -18.54
N GLY A 57 -24.06 -3.47 -17.26
CA GLY A 57 -23.73 -4.33 -16.12
C GLY A 57 -22.22 -4.58 -15.96
N ALA A 58 -21.86 -5.20 -14.83
CA ALA A 58 -20.50 -5.59 -14.54
C ALA A 58 -19.97 -6.57 -15.60
N ARG A 59 -18.79 -6.29 -16.15
CA ARG A 59 -18.07 -7.18 -17.06
C ARG A 59 -16.74 -7.64 -16.45
N PRO A 60 -16.30 -8.88 -16.74
CA PRO A 60 -14.98 -9.34 -16.34
C PRO A 60 -13.89 -8.36 -16.77
N TRP A 61 -12.91 -8.13 -15.91
CA TRP A 61 -11.74 -7.32 -16.24
C TRP A 61 -10.88 -8.07 -17.25
N ALA A 62 -10.69 -7.46 -18.42
CA ALA A 62 -9.79 -7.95 -19.45
C ALA A 62 -8.33 -7.88 -18.96
N VAL A 63 -7.45 -8.66 -19.59
CA VAL A 63 -6.00 -8.62 -19.31
C VAL A 63 -5.41 -7.20 -19.44
N THR A 64 -6.01 -6.38 -20.31
CA THR A 64 -5.60 -4.99 -20.58
C THR A 64 -6.33 -3.94 -19.74
N ASP A 65 -7.28 -4.35 -18.90
CA ASP A 65 -7.90 -3.48 -17.90
C ASP A 65 -6.97 -3.35 -16.69
N VAL A 66 -6.77 -2.13 -16.20
CA VAL A 66 -5.81 -1.84 -15.13
C VAL A 66 -6.42 -1.01 -14.01
N ALA A 67 -5.83 -1.16 -12.83
CA ALA A 67 -6.02 -0.31 -11.67
C ALA A 67 -4.74 0.50 -11.43
N THR A 68 -4.89 1.76 -11.03
CA THR A 68 -3.79 2.67 -10.76
C THR A 68 -3.80 3.12 -9.31
N PHE A 69 -2.64 3.08 -8.68
CA PHE A 69 -2.42 3.59 -7.32
C PHE A 69 -1.28 4.59 -7.34
N ASP A 70 -1.49 5.75 -6.74
CA ASP A 70 -0.40 6.70 -6.52
C ASP A 70 0.23 6.48 -5.14
N GLY A 71 1.56 6.56 -5.11
CA GLY A 71 2.36 6.77 -3.90
C GLY A 71 2.79 8.23 -3.83
N ASN A 72 2.36 8.92 -2.79
CA ASN A 72 2.71 10.31 -2.56
C ASN A 72 4.15 10.43 -2.08
N LEU A 73 4.53 9.68 -1.04
CA LEU A 73 5.87 9.73 -0.47
C LEU A 73 6.94 9.18 -1.41
N CYS A 74 6.62 8.12 -2.14
CA CYS A 74 7.55 7.49 -3.08
C CYS A 74 7.66 8.23 -4.43
N ASN A 75 6.84 9.26 -4.67
CA ASN A 75 6.76 9.95 -5.97
C ASN A 75 6.57 8.99 -7.16
N SER A 76 5.67 8.03 -6.99
CA SER A 76 5.48 6.93 -7.93
C SER A 76 4.00 6.70 -8.22
N ARG A 77 3.73 6.18 -9.41
CA ARG A 77 2.46 5.61 -9.82
C ARG A 77 2.67 4.13 -10.09
N ILE A 78 1.86 3.27 -9.50
CA ILE A 78 1.88 1.84 -9.78
C ILE A 78 0.62 1.42 -10.51
N ILE A 79 0.80 0.62 -11.56
CA ILE A 79 -0.27 0.09 -12.40
C ILE A 79 -0.32 -1.42 -12.19
N TRP A 80 -1.53 -1.90 -11.90
CA TRP A 80 -1.80 -3.30 -11.60
C TRP A 80 -2.83 -3.84 -12.58
N SER A 81 -2.63 -5.05 -13.09
CA SER A 81 -3.65 -5.80 -13.84
C SER A 81 -4.35 -6.79 -12.89
N PRO A 82 -5.62 -6.55 -12.50
CA PRO A 82 -6.32 -7.44 -11.58
C PRO A 82 -6.60 -8.82 -12.15
N HIS A 83 -6.65 -8.94 -13.48
CA HIS A 83 -6.93 -10.20 -14.17
C HIS A 83 -6.07 -11.34 -13.66
N HIS A 84 -4.76 -11.12 -13.52
CA HIS A 84 -3.80 -12.15 -13.10
C HIS A 84 -3.91 -12.55 -11.62
N VAL A 85 -4.57 -11.74 -10.79
CA VAL A 85 -4.81 -12.05 -9.38
C VAL A 85 -6.14 -12.78 -9.20
N VAL A 86 -7.16 -12.35 -9.95
CA VAL A 86 -8.54 -12.82 -9.78
C VAL A 86 -8.81 -14.12 -10.55
N GLU A 87 -8.25 -14.30 -11.75
CA GLU A 87 -8.47 -15.50 -12.56
C GLU A 87 -8.16 -16.81 -11.80
N PRO A 88 -7.01 -16.95 -11.10
CA PRO A 88 -6.73 -18.16 -10.31
C PRO A 88 -7.76 -18.42 -9.20
N MET A 89 -8.35 -17.36 -8.63
CA MET A 89 -9.30 -17.48 -7.52
C MET A 89 -10.64 -18.09 -7.95
N ILE A 90 -11.02 -17.94 -9.22
CA ILE A 90 -12.20 -18.60 -9.80
C ILE A 90 -12.04 -20.13 -9.71
N CYS A 91 -10.79 -20.61 -9.80
CA CYS A 91 -10.44 -22.01 -9.65
C CYS A 91 -10.07 -22.40 -8.21
N ASN A 92 -10.43 -21.58 -7.21
CA ASN A 92 -10.04 -21.75 -5.81
C ASN A 92 -8.51 -21.90 -5.63
N ALA A 93 -7.73 -21.14 -6.40
CA ALA A 93 -6.28 -21.14 -6.35
C ALA A 93 -5.73 -19.74 -6.04
N TRP A 94 -4.51 -19.69 -5.50
CA TRP A 94 -3.76 -18.44 -5.35
C TRP A 94 -3.00 -18.13 -6.65
N PRO A 95 -2.79 -16.85 -6.99
CA PRO A 95 -1.85 -16.49 -8.04
C PRO A 95 -0.43 -16.92 -7.67
N ARG A 96 0.46 -17.05 -8.67
CA ARG A 96 1.88 -17.35 -8.41
C ARG A 96 2.67 -16.12 -7.98
N PHE A 97 2.24 -14.96 -8.44
CA PHE A 97 2.83 -13.67 -8.12
C PHE A 97 1.80 -12.56 -8.31
N VAL A 98 2.06 -11.41 -7.70
CA VAL A 98 1.43 -10.13 -8.01
C VAL A 98 2.51 -9.22 -8.55
N GLU A 99 2.23 -8.54 -9.65
CA GLU A 99 3.16 -7.63 -10.29
C GLU A 99 2.49 -6.28 -10.54
N PHE A 100 3.28 -5.23 -10.36
CA PHE A 100 2.92 -3.86 -10.65
C PHE A 100 3.99 -3.24 -11.55
N GLU A 101 3.54 -2.54 -12.59
CA GLU A 101 4.39 -1.62 -13.34
C GLU A 101 4.52 -0.34 -12.52
N VAL A 102 5.76 0.10 -12.28
CA VAL A 102 6.07 1.28 -11.47
C VAL A 102 6.59 2.39 -12.37
N PHE A 103 5.93 3.53 -12.34
CA PHE A 103 6.32 4.73 -13.08
C PHE A 103 6.67 5.84 -12.11
N LYS A 104 7.76 6.55 -12.40
CA LYS A 104 8.11 7.77 -11.68
C LYS A 104 7.05 8.83 -11.98
N ALA A 105 6.55 9.49 -10.95
CA ALA A 105 5.51 10.49 -11.06
C ALA A 105 5.95 11.83 -10.46
N ASP A 106 5.40 12.93 -10.96
CA ASP A 106 5.69 14.25 -10.41
C ASP A 106 5.27 14.32 -8.93
N PRO A 107 6.00 15.04 -8.07
CA PRO A 107 5.59 15.24 -6.68
C PRO A 107 4.20 15.87 -6.59
N ILE A 108 3.41 15.42 -5.63
CA ILE A 108 2.11 16.04 -5.35
C ILE A 108 2.37 17.36 -4.60
N PRO A 109 1.73 18.47 -5.01
CA PRO A 109 1.88 19.74 -4.30
C PRO A 109 1.56 19.61 -2.81
N THR A 110 2.38 20.22 -1.97
CA THR A 110 2.19 20.21 -0.51
C THR A 110 0.78 20.66 -0.14
N GLY A 111 0.13 19.91 0.75
CA GLY A 111 -1.21 20.21 1.25
C GLY A 111 -2.37 19.69 0.38
N ARG A 112 -2.10 19.10 -0.80
CA ARG A 112 -3.15 18.32 -1.49
C ARG A 112 -3.42 17.03 -0.73
N LYS A 113 -4.70 16.81 -0.42
CA LYS A 113 -5.20 15.60 0.23
C LYS A 113 -5.78 14.65 -0.80
N LEU A 114 -5.68 13.35 -0.53
CA LEU A 114 -6.36 12.33 -1.34
C LEU A 114 -7.86 12.35 -1.01
N MET A 115 -8.67 12.86 -1.93
CA MET A 115 -10.12 12.94 -1.75
C MET A 115 -10.79 11.63 -2.15
N LEU A 116 -10.87 10.68 -1.21
CA LEU A 116 -11.49 9.36 -1.45
C LEU A 116 -13.00 9.34 -1.18
N GLY A 117 -13.55 10.40 -0.58
CA GLY A 117 -14.97 10.48 -0.22
C GLY A 117 -15.39 9.30 0.67
N VAL A 118 -16.48 8.64 0.30
CA VAL A 118 -17.01 7.49 1.07
C VAL A 118 -16.06 6.29 1.12
N LEU A 119 -15.08 6.21 0.22
CA LEU A 119 -14.10 5.12 0.16
C LEU A 119 -12.95 5.28 1.15
N GLU A 120 -12.81 6.47 1.76
CA GLU A 120 -11.68 6.77 2.62
C GLU A 120 -11.54 5.77 3.77
N LYS A 121 -12.63 5.57 4.54
CA LYS A 121 -12.64 4.63 5.67
C LYS A 121 -12.41 3.18 5.23
N TYR A 122 -12.94 2.80 4.07
CA TYR A 122 -12.77 1.46 3.55
C TYR A 122 -11.31 1.18 3.19
N LEU A 123 -10.69 2.06 2.39
CA LEU A 123 -9.29 1.95 2.00
C LEU A 123 -8.35 2.07 3.19
N PHE A 124 -8.67 2.96 4.14
CA PHE A 124 -7.93 3.09 5.40
C PHE A 124 -7.93 1.77 6.19
N ASN A 125 -9.08 1.13 6.36
CA ASN A 125 -9.18 -0.13 7.11
C ASN A 125 -8.47 -1.30 6.39
N LEU A 126 -8.55 -1.35 5.05
CA LEU A 126 -7.79 -2.33 4.27
C LEU A 126 -6.27 -2.12 4.43
N GLY A 127 -5.80 -0.87 4.31
CA GLY A 127 -4.40 -0.51 4.52
C GLY A 127 -3.93 -0.80 5.94
N GLN A 128 -4.79 -0.54 6.94
CA GLN A 128 -4.54 -0.90 8.33
C GLN A 128 -4.37 -2.39 8.53
N SER A 129 -5.24 -3.21 7.95
CA SER A 129 -5.12 -4.67 8.02
C SER A 129 -3.79 -5.15 7.42
N LEU A 130 -3.43 -4.64 6.24
CA LEU A 130 -2.16 -4.96 5.57
C LEU A 130 -0.94 -4.64 6.44
N ILE A 131 -0.81 -3.39 6.89
CA ILE A 131 0.37 -2.94 7.64
C ILE A 131 0.41 -3.55 9.04
N THR A 132 -0.72 -3.57 9.74
CA THR A 132 -0.77 -4.10 11.12
C THR A 132 -0.38 -5.56 11.13
N ASN A 133 -0.98 -6.39 10.27
CA ASN A 133 -0.66 -7.82 10.26
C ASN A 133 0.82 -8.07 9.96
N PHE A 134 1.40 -7.34 9.00
CA PHE A 134 2.81 -7.51 8.66
C PHE A 134 3.76 -7.04 9.77
N VAL A 135 3.48 -5.90 10.41
CA VAL A 135 4.28 -5.41 11.54
C VAL A 135 4.18 -6.36 12.73
N GLU A 136 2.97 -6.81 13.08
CA GLU A 136 2.75 -7.67 14.25
C GLU A 136 3.41 -9.04 14.13
N GLU A 137 3.46 -9.60 12.92
CA GLU A 137 4.12 -10.89 12.64
C GLU A 137 5.63 -10.84 12.94
N TYR A 138 6.30 -9.75 12.59
CA TYR A 138 7.76 -9.65 12.66
C TYR A 138 8.30 -8.85 13.85
N LYS A 139 7.44 -8.16 14.61
CA LYS A 139 7.88 -7.31 15.74
C LYS A 139 8.75 -8.06 16.76
N HIS A 140 8.46 -9.34 17.01
CA HIS A 140 9.19 -10.14 17.99
C HIS A 140 10.65 -10.34 17.59
N HIS A 141 10.88 -10.58 16.29
CA HIS A 141 12.22 -10.73 15.74
C HIS A 141 12.99 -9.41 15.77
N LEU A 142 12.31 -8.29 15.52
CA LEU A 142 12.88 -6.95 15.64
C LEU A 142 13.27 -6.62 17.08
N ASP A 143 12.37 -6.87 18.04
CA ASP A 143 12.64 -6.68 19.48
C ASP A 143 13.82 -7.55 19.93
N SER A 144 13.89 -8.81 19.49
CA SER A 144 14.98 -9.73 19.81
C SER A 144 16.33 -9.26 19.25
N LYS A 145 16.35 -8.81 17.99
CA LYS A 145 17.59 -8.44 17.28
C LYS A 145 18.11 -7.04 17.64
N TYR A 146 17.23 -6.04 17.73
CA TYR A 146 17.61 -4.64 17.89
C TYR A 146 17.34 -4.08 19.30
N GLY A 147 16.58 -4.82 20.12
CA GLY A 147 16.17 -4.39 21.45
C GLY A 147 15.19 -3.22 21.38
N LYS A 148 15.65 -2.02 21.73
CA LYS A 148 14.79 -0.83 21.76
C LYS A 148 14.30 -0.47 20.35
N ARG A 149 13.05 -0.04 20.24
CA ARG A 149 12.42 0.39 18.97
C ARG A 149 13.19 1.50 18.26
N SER A 150 13.83 2.41 19.00
CA SER A 150 14.71 3.43 18.43
C SER A 150 15.86 2.88 17.59
N ASN A 151 16.22 1.61 17.78
CA ASN A 151 17.30 0.93 17.08
C ASN A 151 16.80 0.07 15.91
N TRP A 152 15.48 -0.04 15.70
CA TRP A 152 14.94 -0.76 14.55
C TRP A 152 15.34 -0.07 13.25
N PRO A 153 15.42 -0.80 12.13
CA PRO A 153 15.68 -0.21 10.82
C PRO A 153 14.70 0.93 10.50
N PRO A 154 15.12 1.99 9.78
CA PRO A 154 14.28 3.14 9.49
C PRO A 154 12.92 2.78 8.88
N THR A 155 12.90 1.86 7.91
CA THR A 155 11.68 1.35 7.26
C THR A 155 10.70 0.75 8.26
N TRP A 156 11.17 -0.14 9.15
CA TRP A 156 10.34 -0.75 10.20
C TRP A 156 9.89 0.25 11.26
N ASN A 157 10.75 1.22 11.59
CA ASN A 157 10.40 2.28 12.53
C ASN A 157 9.30 3.19 11.97
N PHE A 158 9.38 3.53 10.69
CA PHE A 158 8.32 4.24 9.99
C PHE A 158 7.04 3.40 9.94
N ALA A 159 7.11 2.13 9.53
CA ALA A 159 5.97 1.23 9.49
C ALA A 159 5.27 1.09 10.85
N ARG A 160 6.04 1.03 11.94
CA ARG A 160 5.51 1.07 13.30
C ARG A 160 4.72 2.35 13.58
N ALA A 161 5.23 3.51 13.17
CA ALA A 161 4.52 4.78 13.32
C ALA A 161 3.22 4.80 12.49
N ILE A 162 3.22 4.27 11.27
CA ILE A 162 2.02 4.09 10.43
C ILE A 162 1.00 3.19 11.12
N ARG A 163 1.42 2.02 11.59
CA ARG A 163 0.59 1.06 12.35
C ARG A 163 -0.03 1.72 13.57
N ASN A 164 0.76 2.47 14.35
CA ASN A 164 0.27 3.20 15.51
C ASN A 164 -0.75 4.28 15.11
N ALA A 165 -0.47 5.04 14.05
CA ALA A 165 -1.41 6.04 13.55
C ALA A 165 -2.74 5.40 13.17
N MET A 166 -2.70 4.27 12.45
CA MET A 166 -3.89 3.54 12.04
C MET A 166 -4.69 3.02 13.24
N ALA A 167 -4.03 2.51 14.29
CA ALA A 167 -4.67 2.11 15.53
C ALA A 167 -5.31 3.28 16.32
N HIS A 168 -4.90 4.52 16.04
CA HIS A 168 -5.41 5.75 16.67
C HIS A 168 -6.21 6.62 15.70
N GLY A 169 -7.04 5.99 14.86
CA GLY A 169 -7.98 6.71 13.99
C GLY A 169 -7.29 7.48 12.85
N GLY A 170 -6.08 7.06 12.48
CA GLY A 170 -5.28 7.67 11.43
C GLY A 170 -4.40 8.83 11.89
N GLN A 171 -4.40 9.16 13.18
CA GLN A 171 -3.59 10.26 13.71
C GLN A 171 -2.21 9.78 14.13
N ILE A 172 -1.16 10.45 13.64
CA ILE A 172 0.22 10.18 14.04
C ILE A 172 0.34 10.25 15.57
N ARG A 173 0.99 9.22 16.13
CA ARG A 173 1.25 9.12 17.57
C ARG A 173 2.63 8.51 17.84
N ILE A 174 3.55 9.37 18.25
CA ILE A 174 4.93 9.04 18.61
C ILE A 174 5.15 9.48 20.07
N ASP A 175 5.19 8.49 20.96
CA ASP A 175 5.30 8.71 22.42
C ASP A 175 6.75 8.60 22.93
N ASP A 176 7.61 7.89 22.21
CA ASP A 176 9.00 7.58 22.59
C ASP A 176 10.01 8.67 22.20
N GLY A 177 9.56 9.76 21.58
CA GLY A 177 10.40 10.85 21.11
C GLY A 177 11.26 10.50 19.88
N ALA A 178 11.04 9.35 19.25
CA ALA A 178 11.76 8.98 18.04
C ALA A 178 11.43 9.92 16.87
N VAL A 179 12.39 10.10 15.96
CA VAL A 179 12.16 10.67 14.64
C VAL A 179 12.20 9.51 13.65
N VAL A 180 11.10 9.29 12.93
CA VAL A 180 10.99 8.23 11.92
C VAL A 180 11.07 8.86 10.54
N ASN A 181 11.88 8.28 9.66
CA ASN A 181 12.13 8.80 8.33
C ASN A 181 11.89 7.69 7.31
N TRP A 182 11.21 8.02 6.21
CA TRP A 182 11.01 7.11 5.08
C TRP A 182 10.71 7.91 3.81
N HIS A 183 11.54 7.71 2.79
CA HIS A 183 11.55 8.54 1.57
C HIS A 183 11.55 10.05 1.91
N ASN A 184 10.52 10.78 1.46
CA ASN A 184 10.38 12.23 1.67
C ASN A 184 9.58 12.59 2.93
N ALA A 185 9.27 11.62 3.80
CA ALA A 185 8.57 11.85 5.05
C ALA A 185 9.52 11.78 6.26
N SER A 186 9.29 12.69 7.20
CA SER A 186 9.87 12.68 8.53
C SER A 186 8.76 12.97 9.53
N TYR A 187 8.57 12.09 10.50
CA TYR A 187 7.61 12.29 11.58
C TYR A 187 8.30 12.25 12.93
N SER A 188 7.84 13.11 13.82
CA SER A 188 8.32 13.26 15.19
C SER A 188 7.14 13.45 16.14
N LYS A 189 7.42 13.61 17.43
CA LYS A 189 6.41 13.99 18.42
C LYS A 189 5.69 15.31 18.08
N ALA A 190 6.33 16.21 17.33
CA ALA A 190 5.72 17.48 16.89
C ALA A 190 4.58 17.28 15.87
N ASP A 191 4.57 16.13 15.20
CA ASP A 191 3.56 15.78 14.20
C ASP A 191 2.36 15.01 14.80
N ASN A 192 2.35 14.80 16.12
CA ASN A 192 1.26 14.08 16.77
C ASN A 192 -0.10 14.76 16.51
N GLY A 193 -1.10 13.95 16.16
CA GLY A 193 -2.44 14.43 15.76
C GLY A 193 -2.61 14.70 14.27
N LYS A 194 -1.53 14.77 13.48
CA LYS A 194 -1.61 14.87 12.01
C LYS A 194 -2.24 13.60 11.43
N LEU A 195 -3.13 13.74 10.45
CA LEU A 195 -3.72 12.60 9.75
C LEU A 195 -2.71 11.98 8.78
N ILE A 196 -2.48 10.68 8.90
CA ILE A 196 -1.51 9.96 8.07
C ILE A 196 -1.95 9.84 6.61
N THR A 197 -3.26 9.88 6.36
CA THR A 197 -3.85 9.84 5.00
C THR A 197 -3.58 11.10 4.19
N ASP A 198 -3.13 12.19 4.82
CA ASP A 198 -2.69 13.39 4.11
C ASP A 198 -1.36 13.13 3.38
N ASP A 199 -0.50 12.28 3.92
CA ASP A 199 0.84 12.03 3.39
C ASP A 199 0.99 10.64 2.75
N VAL A 200 0.40 9.60 3.33
CA VAL A 200 0.61 8.20 2.94
C VAL A 200 -0.59 7.70 2.14
N TRP A 201 -0.35 7.39 0.87
CA TRP A 201 -1.37 6.91 -0.05
C TRP A 201 -1.24 5.39 -0.26
N PRO A 202 -2.26 4.73 -0.83
CA PRO A 202 -2.24 3.27 -0.98
C PRO A 202 -1.04 2.70 -1.75
N GLY A 203 -0.50 3.44 -2.73
CA GLY A 203 0.73 3.04 -3.41
C GLY A 203 1.93 3.01 -2.47
N ASP A 204 2.03 3.98 -1.54
CA ASP A 204 3.11 4.04 -0.54
C ASP A 204 3.08 2.82 0.38
N LEU A 205 1.89 2.34 0.77
CA LEU A 205 1.76 1.15 1.63
C LEU A 205 2.34 -0.11 0.96
N LEU A 206 2.13 -0.27 -0.35
CA LEU A 206 2.67 -1.41 -1.09
C LEU A 206 4.21 -1.35 -1.21
N PHE A 207 4.78 -0.16 -1.41
CA PHE A 207 6.23 0.03 -1.35
C PHE A 207 6.78 -0.27 0.04
N LEU A 208 6.15 0.28 1.07
CA LEU A 208 6.57 0.09 2.47
C LEU A 208 6.62 -1.40 2.83
N VAL A 209 5.58 -2.15 2.49
CA VAL A 209 5.53 -3.60 2.74
C VAL A 209 6.65 -4.35 1.99
N LYS A 210 6.92 -4.01 0.73
CA LYS A 210 8.01 -4.65 -0.02
C LYS A 210 9.38 -4.32 0.55
N GLU A 211 9.61 -3.09 0.98
CA GLU A 211 10.88 -2.68 1.60
C GLU A 211 11.08 -3.36 2.95
N MET A 212 10.05 -3.40 3.79
CA MET A 212 10.05 -4.18 5.04
C MET A 212 10.39 -5.66 4.78
N GLU A 213 9.78 -6.26 3.75
CA GLU A 213 10.03 -7.65 3.37
C GLU A 213 11.48 -7.90 2.97
N ARG A 214 12.09 -7.02 2.18
CA ARG A 214 13.51 -7.15 1.79
C ARG A 214 14.43 -7.20 3.00
N GLU A 215 14.08 -6.48 4.07
CA GLU A 215 14.85 -6.43 5.31
C GLU A 215 14.61 -7.68 6.20
N ILE A 216 13.56 -8.48 5.97
CA ILE A 216 13.25 -9.69 6.78
C ILE A 216 14.40 -10.69 6.75
N ALA A 217 15.04 -10.88 5.60
CA ALA A 217 16.16 -11.82 5.46
C ALA A 217 17.33 -11.52 6.40
N GLU A 218 17.46 -10.26 6.83
CA GLU A 218 18.45 -9.86 7.82
C GLU A 218 17.93 -10.05 9.25
N ILE A 219 16.61 -9.97 9.47
CA ILE A 219 15.97 -9.96 10.78
C ILE A 219 15.72 -11.39 11.31
N VAL A 220 15.33 -12.31 10.43
CA VAL A 220 14.96 -13.69 10.80
C VAL A 220 16.18 -14.60 10.64
N PRO A 221 16.66 -15.25 11.71
CA PRO A 221 17.70 -16.26 11.60
C PRO A 221 17.23 -17.41 10.71
N LYS A 222 18.10 -17.89 9.81
CA LYS A 222 17.85 -19.08 8.99
C LYS A 222 17.78 -20.36 9.84
#